data_AF-A0A239TWG2-F1
#
_entry.id   AF-A0A239TWG2-F1
#
_cell.length_a   1.000
_cell.length_b   1.000
_cell.length_c   1.000
_cell.angle_alpha   90.00
_cell.angle_beta   90.00
_cell.angle_gamma   90.00
#
_symmetry.space_group_name_H-M   'P 1'
#
loop_
_entity.id
_entity.type
_entity.pdbx_description
1 polymer ?
#
loop_
_entity_poly.entity_id
_entity_poly.type
_entity_poly.pdbx_seq_one_letter_code
_entity_poly.pdbx_strand_id
1 'polypeptide(L)'
;MKKLIIRNLKLRQSSLILYLILLVISPIYHLFIDKNTMIGGFFYSIIAVIIMFISLFDCGNAFRLQFKLGGNKSYYFNHSLPFSAKEQTDAHYLTTVIMSLAGALILLCYYDIPASGEINGVNMTTPLFFIAINLIGHAIAFPKCSEIRRDFIPYWGFVVVMNLIMPFVITFVMFGVVRITKPAKMTDSFINNFINGSGILLLILSLAFFSFTYLKQLKRIKKAKQLH
;
A
#
# COMPACT_ATOMS: atom_id res chain seq x y z
N MET A 1 -22.07 10.02 1.47
CA MET A 1 -20.63 9.69 1.63
C MET A 1 -20.23 9.03 2.97
N LYS A 2 -20.48 9.62 4.16
CA LYS A 2 -20.04 9.08 5.48
C LYS A 2 -20.40 7.60 5.70
N LYS A 3 -21.63 7.19 5.37
CA LYS A 3 -22.11 5.80 5.50
C LYS A 3 -21.29 4.81 4.65
N LEU A 4 -20.84 5.22 3.46
CA LEU A 4 -20.01 4.37 2.58
C LEU A 4 -18.61 4.17 3.14
N ILE A 5 -18.00 5.21 3.69
CA ILE A 5 -16.69 5.11 4.35
C ILE A 5 -16.79 4.17 5.55
N ILE A 6 -17.82 4.34 6.39
CA ILE A 6 -18.05 3.44 7.53
C ILE A 6 -18.24 1.99 7.08
N ARG A 7 -19.03 1.75 6.01
CA ARG A 7 -19.18 0.42 5.42
C ARG A 7 -17.81 -0.14 5.02
N ASN A 8 -17.03 0.62 4.27
CA ASN A 8 -15.75 0.17 3.75
C ASN A 8 -14.74 -0.11 4.88
N LEU A 9 -14.71 0.72 5.93
CA LEU A 9 -13.89 0.49 7.13
C LEU A 9 -14.37 -0.72 7.95
N LYS A 10 -15.69 -0.94 8.09
CA LYS A 10 -16.24 -2.15 8.72
C LYS A 10 -15.85 -3.41 7.95
N LEU A 11 -15.89 -3.38 6.61
CA LEU A 11 -15.38 -4.48 5.80
C LEU A 11 -13.89 -4.73 6.06
N ARG A 12 -13.11 -3.70 6.40
CA ARG A 12 -11.69 -3.78 6.75
C ARG A 12 -11.41 -3.89 8.26
N GLN A 13 -12.42 -4.14 9.09
CA GLN A 13 -12.31 -4.12 10.55
C GLN A 13 -11.20 -5.02 11.09
N SER A 14 -10.99 -6.21 10.52
CA SER A 14 -9.93 -7.12 10.94
C SER A 14 -8.52 -6.52 10.80
N SER A 15 -8.24 -5.82 9.70
CA SER A 15 -6.94 -5.12 9.53
C SER A 15 -6.81 -3.96 10.50
N LEU A 16 -7.88 -3.20 10.73
CA LEU A 16 -7.86 -2.05 11.64
C LEU A 16 -7.64 -2.49 13.09
N ILE A 17 -8.27 -3.59 13.52
CA ILE A 17 -8.05 -4.18 14.85
C ILE A 17 -6.59 -4.62 14.98
N LEU A 18 -6.04 -5.32 13.97
CA LEU A 18 -4.63 -5.72 13.98
C LEU A 18 -3.70 -4.51 14.10
N TYR A 19 -3.94 -3.45 13.33
CA TYR A 19 -3.16 -2.22 13.40
C TYR A 19 -3.25 -1.58 14.79
N LEU A 20 -4.44 -1.52 15.38
CA LEU A 20 -4.63 -0.95 16.71
C LEU A 20 -3.88 -1.74 17.78
N ILE A 21 -3.95 -3.08 17.74
CA ILE A 21 -3.20 -3.96 18.63
C ILE A 21 -1.70 -3.71 18.50
N LEU A 22 -1.18 -3.68 17.27
CA LEU A 22 0.25 -3.44 17.00
C LEU A 22 0.69 -2.04 17.45
N LEU A 23 -0.16 -1.03 17.33
CA LEU A 23 0.14 0.32 17.77
C LEU A 23 0.27 0.39 19.30
N VAL A 24 -0.60 -0.31 20.03
CA VAL A 24 -0.53 -0.40 21.50
C VAL A 24 0.68 -1.22 21.97
N ILE A 25 1.05 -2.27 21.22
CA ILE A 25 2.21 -3.11 21.53
C ILE A 25 3.54 -2.41 21.22
N SER A 26 3.58 -1.51 20.23
CA SER A 26 4.81 -0.84 19.78
C SER A 26 5.68 -0.25 20.91
N PRO A 27 5.16 0.56 21.85
CA PRO A 27 5.98 1.08 22.94
C PRO A 27 6.51 -0.03 23.87
N ILE A 28 5.74 -1.09 24.11
CA ILE A 28 6.16 -2.22 24.93
C ILE A 28 7.29 -2.99 24.22
N TYR A 29 7.15 -3.19 22.91
CA TYR A 29 8.18 -3.83 22.09
C TYR A 29 9.52 -3.09 22.19
N HIS A 30 9.52 -1.77 21.93
CA HIS A 30 10.76 -0.98 21.94
C HIS A 30 11.41 -0.86 23.32
N LEU A 31 10.64 -0.94 24.40
CA LEU A 31 11.15 -0.78 25.77
C LEU A 31 11.62 -2.09 26.41
N PHE A 32 10.98 -3.22 26.07
CA PHE A 32 11.17 -4.47 26.83
C PHE A 32 11.69 -5.65 26.00
N ILE A 33 11.67 -5.58 24.67
CA ILE A 33 12.08 -6.70 23.82
C ILE A 33 13.52 -6.47 23.32
N ASP A 34 14.47 -7.20 23.88
CA ASP A 34 15.83 -7.31 23.34
C ASP A 34 15.96 -8.53 22.43
N LYS A 35 16.13 -8.29 21.13
CA LYS A 35 16.28 -9.33 20.09
C LYS A 35 17.46 -10.27 20.31
N ASN A 36 18.46 -9.89 21.11
CA ASN A 36 19.64 -10.72 21.38
C ASN A 36 19.40 -11.79 22.44
N THR A 37 18.31 -11.67 23.21
CA THR A 37 17.91 -12.68 24.20
C THR A 37 17.07 -13.77 23.53
N MET A 38 17.09 -15.00 24.05
CA MET A 38 16.29 -16.11 23.49
C MET A 38 14.79 -15.79 23.47
N ILE A 39 14.27 -15.22 24.57
CA ILE A 39 12.85 -14.86 24.72
C ILE A 39 12.52 -13.65 23.83
N GLY A 40 13.36 -12.61 23.82
CA GLY A 40 13.12 -11.44 22.98
C GLY A 40 13.24 -11.74 21.49
N GLY A 41 14.17 -12.60 21.08
CA GLY A 41 14.30 -13.07 19.70
C GLY A 41 13.08 -13.87 19.20
N PHE A 42 12.44 -14.65 20.09
CA PHE A 42 11.18 -15.33 19.79
C PHE A 42 10.04 -14.34 19.51
N PHE A 43 9.84 -13.35 20.38
CA PHE A 43 8.82 -12.31 20.17
C PHE A 43 9.11 -11.43 18.95
N TYR A 44 10.38 -11.04 18.76
CA TYR A 44 10.83 -10.31 17.58
C TYR A 44 10.45 -11.05 16.30
N SER A 45 10.69 -12.37 16.25
CA SER A 45 10.37 -13.21 15.08
C SER A 45 8.86 -13.25 14.79
N ILE A 46 8.01 -13.35 15.82
CA ILE A 46 6.56 -13.31 15.67
C ILE A 46 6.11 -11.97 15.09
N ILE A 47 6.61 -10.87 15.65
CA ILE A 47 6.27 -9.52 15.19
C ILE A 47 6.78 -9.32 13.76
N ALA A 48 7.98 -9.78 13.43
CA ALA A 48 8.54 -9.71 12.08
C ALA A 48 7.66 -10.40 11.03
N VAL A 49 7.15 -11.59 11.33
CA VAL A 49 6.22 -12.30 10.43
C VAL A 49 4.93 -11.50 10.24
N ILE A 50 4.39 -10.89 11.30
CA ILE A 50 3.19 -10.05 11.22
C ILE A 50 3.44 -8.80 10.38
N ILE A 51 4.56 -8.10 10.59
CA ILE A 51 4.95 -6.90 9.84
C ILE A 51 5.18 -7.23 8.37
N MET A 52 5.86 -8.34 8.07
CA MET A 52 6.01 -8.85 6.70
C MET A 52 4.64 -9.15 6.08
N PHE A 53 3.72 -9.77 6.80
CA PHE A 53 2.37 -10.06 6.31
C PHE A 53 1.60 -8.77 5.96
N ILE A 54 1.71 -7.74 6.81
CA ILE A 54 1.12 -6.42 6.53
C ILE A 54 1.75 -5.80 5.29
N SER A 55 3.08 -5.78 5.23
CA SER A 55 3.84 -5.25 4.09
C SER A 55 3.41 -5.91 2.78
N LEU A 56 3.33 -7.24 2.73
CA LEU A 56 3.03 -8.01 1.51
C LEU A 56 1.56 -7.98 1.12
N PHE A 57 0.64 -8.23 2.05
CA PHE A 57 -0.77 -8.42 1.71
C PHE A 57 -1.57 -7.11 1.75
N ASP A 58 -1.17 -6.16 2.61
CA ASP A 58 -1.82 -4.86 2.70
C ASP A 58 -1.28 -3.81 1.73
N CYS A 59 -0.30 -4.15 0.88
CA CYS A 59 0.12 -3.31 -0.26
C CYS A 59 -0.93 -3.22 -1.39
N GLY A 60 -1.98 -4.05 -1.35
CA GLY A 60 -3.10 -4.05 -2.31
C GLY A 60 -4.44 -3.81 -1.63
N ASN A 61 -4.51 -2.83 -0.72
CA ASN A 61 -5.66 -2.66 0.16
C ASN A 61 -6.99 -2.44 -0.59
N ALA A 62 -6.96 -1.78 -1.76
CA ALA A 62 -8.11 -1.54 -2.63
C ALA A 62 -8.67 -2.84 -3.22
N PHE A 63 -7.81 -3.78 -3.60
CA PHE A 63 -8.22 -5.11 -4.09
C PHE A 63 -8.95 -5.90 -3.03
N ARG A 64 -8.41 -5.92 -1.81
CA ARG A 64 -9.03 -6.61 -0.68
C ARG A 64 -10.38 -6.00 -0.31
N LEU A 65 -10.51 -4.66 -0.39
CA LEU A 65 -11.79 -4.00 -0.19
C LEU A 65 -12.80 -4.39 -1.28
N GLN A 66 -12.41 -4.33 -2.55
CA GLN A 66 -13.26 -4.75 -3.67
C GLN A 66 -13.72 -6.21 -3.55
N PHE A 67 -12.83 -7.12 -3.13
CA PHE A 67 -13.21 -8.51 -2.92
C PHE A 67 -14.30 -8.65 -1.85
N LYS A 68 -14.16 -7.94 -0.72
CA LYS A 68 -15.16 -7.93 0.36
C LYS A 68 -16.48 -7.27 -0.03
N LEU A 69 -16.48 -6.43 -1.07
CA LEU A 69 -17.69 -5.82 -1.63
C LEU A 69 -18.42 -6.75 -2.62
N GLY A 70 -17.93 -7.97 -2.86
CA GLY A 70 -18.51 -8.93 -3.82
C GLY A 70 -17.88 -8.90 -5.22
N GLY A 71 -16.76 -8.19 -5.36
CA GLY A 71 -16.01 -8.13 -6.60
C GLY A 71 -16.75 -7.40 -7.73
N ASN A 72 -16.40 -7.71 -8.99
CA ASN A 72 -17.03 -7.09 -10.15
C ASN A 72 -18.50 -7.55 -10.35
N LYS A 73 -18.86 -8.73 -9.80
CA LYS A 73 -20.20 -9.32 -9.94
C LYS A 73 -21.26 -8.54 -9.15
N SER A 74 -20.90 -7.94 -8.02
CA SER A 74 -21.80 -7.14 -7.20
C SER A 74 -21.94 -5.69 -7.68
N TYR A 75 -21.39 -5.35 -8.86
CA TYR A 75 -21.41 -3.99 -9.38
C TYR A 75 -22.83 -3.40 -9.47
N TYR A 76 -23.76 -4.13 -10.10
CA TYR A 76 -25.15 -3.69 -10.27
C TYR A 76 -25.88 -3.54 -8.94
N PHE A 77 -25.63 -4.44 -7.99
CA PHE A 77 -26.16 -4.33 -6.64
C PHE A 77 -25.66 -3.05 -5.96
N ASN A 78 -24.34 -2.82 -5.97
CA ASN A 78 -23.77 -1.61 -5.40
C ASN A 78 -24.25 -0.31 -6.09
N HIS A 79 -24.58 -0.36 -7.38
CA HIS A 79 -25.15 0.78 -8.12
C HIS A 79 -26.64 1.00 -7.88
N SER A 80 -27.37 -0.03 -7.43
CA SER A 80 -28.77 0.09 -7.03
C SER A 80 -28.97 0.77 -5.67
N LEU A 81 -27.90 0.86 -4.86
CA LEU A 81 -27.95 1.56 -3.59
C LEU A 81 -28.23 3.05 -3.79
N PRO A 82 -28.86 3.74 -2.82
CA PRO A 82 -29.22 5.16 -2.92
C PRO A 82 -27.99 6.07 -2.71
N PHE A 83 -26.92 5.82 -3.47
CA PHE A 83 -25.67 6.57 -3.45
C PHE A 83 -25.25 6.89 -4.87
N SER A 84 -24.75 8.10 -5.08
CA SER A 84 -24.25 8.49 -6.40
C SER A 84 -22.92 7.80 -6.74
N ALA A 85 -22.66 7.58 -8.03
CA ALA A 85 -21.38 7.05 -8.51
C ALA A 85 -20.17 7.91 -8.06
N LYS A 86 -20.38 9.22 -7.87
CA LYS A 86 -19.38 10.12 -7.29
C LYS A 86 -19.08 9.74 -5.85
N GLU A 87 -20.09 9.62 -4.99
CA GLU A 87 -19.88 9.26 -3.59
C GLU A 87 -19.24 7.89 -3.40
N GLN A 88 -19.55 6.92 -4.27
CA GLN A 88 -18.89 5.62 -4.27
C GLN A 88 -17.40 5.73 -4.64
N THR A 89 -17.11 6.54 -5.65
CA THR A 89 -15.73 6.82 -6.07
C THR A 89 -14.96 7.52 -4.95
N ASP A 90 -15.51 8.60 -4.39
CA ASP A 90 -14.89 9.38 -3.30
C ASP A 90 -14.63 8.49 -2.07
N ALA A 91 -15.58 7.64 -1.70
CA ALA A 91 -15.43 6.71 -0.59
C ALA A 91 -14.35 5.66 -0.84
N HIS A 92 -14.22 5.15 -2.08
CA HIS A 92 -13.22 4.15 -2.42
C HIS A 92 -11.80 4.74 -2.39
N TYR A 93 -11.61 5.94 -2.97
CA TYR A 93 -10.34 6.68 -2.93
C TYR A 93 -9.94 7.01 -1.50
N LEU A 94 -10.86 7.58 -0.71
CA LEU A 94 -10.56 7.95 0.67
C LEU A 94 -10.25 6.73 1.54
N THR A 95 -10.98 5.62 1.38
CA THR A 95 -10.67 4.39 2.13
C THR A 95 -9.28 3.86 1.78
N THR A 96 -8.88 3.92 0.51
CA THR A 96 -7.54 3.52 0.07
C THR A 96 -6.49 4.35 0.78
N VAL A 97 -6.63 5.68 0.80
CA VAL A 97 -5.69 6.58 1.49
C VAL A 97 -5.62 6.29 2.98
N ILE A 98 -6.77 6.19 3.66
CA ILE A 98 -6.84 5.91 5.10
C ILE A 98 -6.12 4.59 5.43
N MET A 99 -6.41 3.52 4.68
CA MET A 99 -5.81 2.21 4.92
C MET A 99 -4.31 2.19 4.60
N SER A 100 -3.85 2.92 3.58
CA SER A 100 -2.43 3.05 3.25
C SER A 100 -1.65 3.78 4.34
N LEU A 101 -2.20 4.88 4.84
CA LEU A 101 -1.59 5.65 5.92
C LEU A 101 -1.57 4.85 7.23
N ALA A 102 -2.65 4.15 7.55
CA ALA A 102 -2.70 3.31 8.74
C ALA A 102 -1.67 2.17 8.70
N GLY A 103 -1.54 1.48 7.55
CA GLY A 103 -0.50 0.45 7.38
C GLY A 103 0.92 1.02 7.45
N ALA A 104 1.17 2.16 6.80
CA ALA A 104 2.47 2.83 6.83
C ALA A 104 2.85 3.31 8.24
N LEU A 105 1.89 3.76 9.04
CA LEU A 105 2.10 4.12 10.44
C LEU A 105 2.62 2.91 11.23
N ILE A 106 2.03 1.73 11.04
CA ILE A 106 2.51 0.49 11.67
C ILE A 106 3.93 0.17 11.22
N LEU A 107 4.22 0.24 9.91
CA LEU A 107 5.58 0.01 9.41
C LEU A 107 6.60 0.99 10.02
N LEU A 108 6.21 2.24 10.27
CA LEU A 108 7.05 3.25 10.92
C LEU A 108 7.25 2.95 12.42
N CYS A 109 6.21 2.48 13.11
CA CYS A 109 6.28 2.05 14.50
C CYS A 109 7.20 0.83 14.73
N TYR A 110 7.53 0.09 13.67
CA TYR A 110 8.39 -1.10 13.71
C TYR A 110 9.52 -1.00 12.66
N TYR A 111 10.11 0.20 12.52
CA TYR A 111 11.10 0.50 11.48
C TYR A 111 12.40 -0.34 11.57
N ASP A 112 12.69 -0.86 12.75
CA ASP A 112 13.85 -1.69 13.09
C ASP A 112 13.65 -3.17 12.70
N ILE A 113 12.43 -3.52 12.29
CA ILE A 113 12.06 -4.85 11.83
C ILE A 113 12.06 -4.89 10.30
N PRO A 114 12.75 -5.86 9.66
CA PRO A 114 12.68 -6.05 8.22
C PRO A 114 11.25 -6.34 7.77
N ALA A 115 10.71 -5.46 6.95
CA ALA A 115 9.39 -5.62 6.35
C ALA A 115 9.43 -6.36 5.00
N SER A 116 10.64 -6.53 4.42
CA SER A 116 10.88 -7.21 3.14
C SER A 116 12.37 -7.56 2.97
N GLY A 117 12.84 -7.72 1.73
CA GLY A 117 14.24 -7.95 1.43
C GLY A 117 15.13 -6.76 1.80
N GLU A 118 16.30 -7.05 2.35
CA GLU A 118 17.32 -6.08 2.72
C GLU A 118 18.55 -6.20 1.80
N ILE A 119 19.20 -5.07 1.50
CA ILE A 119 20.56 -5.06 0.91
C ILE A 119 21.47 -4.28 1.85
N ASN A 120 22.54 -4.92 2.33
CA ASN A 120 23.47 -4.36 3.32
C ASN A 120 22.76 -3.77 4.56
N GLY A 121 21.72 -4.46 5.05
CA GLY A 121 20.92 -4.00 6.20
C GLY A 121 19.98 -2.83 5.91
N VAL A 122 19.84 -2.41 4.64
CA VAL A 122 18.86 -1.39 4.24
C VAL A 122 17.61 -2.07 3.68
N ASN A 123 16.47 -1.81 4.34
CA ASN A 123 15.16 -2.29 3.92
C ASN A 123 14.74 -1.69 2.59
N MET A 124 14.41 -2.55 1.61
CA MET A 124 13.98 -2.12 0.27
C MET A 124 12.54 -1.61 0.24
N THR A 125 11.70 -2.03 1.19
CA THR A 125 10.28 -1.64 1.24
C THR A 125 10.05 -0.71 2.43
N THR A 126 10.23 0.58 2.18
CA THR A 126 9.99 1.62 3.19
C THR A 126 8.49 1.93 3.35
N PRO A 127 8.07 2.59 4.45
CA PRO A 127 6.70 3.06 4.60
C PRO A 127 6.22 3.94 3.43
N LEU A 128 7.11 4.76 2.86
CA LEU A 128 6.80 5.59 1.68
C LEU A 128 6.50 4.72 0.45
N PHE A 129 7.32 3.70 0.23
CA PHE A 129 7.13 2.74 -0.85
C PHE A 129 5.81 1.96 -0.68
N PHE A 130 5.45 1.57 0.55
CA PHE A 130 4.17 0.94 0.85
C PHE A 130 2.95 1.82 0.51
N ILE A 131 3.00 3.12 0.84
CA ILE A 131 1.95 4.08 0.45
C ILE A 131 1.89 4.16 -1.08
N ALA A 132 3.04 4.34 -1.72
CA ALA A 132 3.12 4.51 -3.17
C ALA A 132 2.56 3.32 -3.94
N ILE A 133 2.88 2.09 -3.53
CA ILE A 133 2.33 0.87 -4.13
C ILE A 133 0.80 0.82 -4.01
N ASN A 134 0.25 1.12 -2.84
CA ASN A 134 -1.21 1.08 -2.66
C ASN A 134 -1.92 2.09 -3.58
N LEU A 135 -1.38 3.31 -3.69
CA LEU A 135 -1.94 4.35 -4.56
C LEU A 135 -1.83 3.97 -6.04
N ILE A 136 -0.67 3.47 -6.49
CA ILE A 136 -0.47 2.96 -7.85
C ILE A 136 -1.40 1.78 -8.13
N GLY A 137 -1.50 0.84 -7.19
CA GLY A 137 -2.36 -0.33 -7.29
C GLY A 137 -3.81 0.05 -7.49
N HIS A 138 -4.30 1.03 -6.74
CA HIS A 138 -5.62 1.58 -6.96
C HIS A 138 -5.75 2.20 -8.36
N ALA A 139 -4.85 3.12 -8.72
CA ALA A 139 -4.89 3.84 -10.00
C ALA A 139 -4.90 2.91 -11.22
N ILE A 140 -4.09 1.84 -11.17
CA ILE A 140 -3.95 0.87 -12.24
C ILE A 140 -5.18 -0.06 -12.32
N ALA A 141 -5.62 -0.61 -11.20
CA ALA A 141 -6.66 -1.64 -11.19
C ALA A 141 -8.08 -1.09 -11.26
N PHE A 142 -8.31 0.15 -10.84
CA PHE A 142 -9.64 0.75 -10.75
C PHE A 142 -9.74 2.03 -11.60
N PRO A 143 -9.65 1.95 -12.94
CA PRO A 143 -9.74 3.12 -13.83
C PRO A 143 -11.19 3.50 -14.20
N LYS A 144 -12.16 2.64 -13.87
CA LYS A 144 -13.58 2.85 -14.13
C LYS A 144 -14.18 3.60 -12.93
N CYS A 145 -15.28 4.30 -13.16
CA CYS A 145 -15.98 4.96 -12.07
C CYS A 145 -16.47 3.89 -11.08
N SER A 146 -16.50 4.20 -9.79
CA SER A 146 -16.85 3.30 -8.68
C SER A 146 -15.82 2.21 -8.33
N GLU A 147 -16.24 1.17 -7.61
CA GLU A 147 -15.42 0.08 -7.05
C GLU A 147 -15.12 -1.04 -8.10
N ILE A 148 -15.31 -0.79 -9.40
CA ILE A 148 -15.04 -1.78 -10.46
C ILE A 148 -13.55 -1.90 -10.74
N ARG A 149 -13.06 -3.15 -10.66
CA ARG A 149 -11.69 -3.52 -11.02
C ARG A 149 -11.59 -3.91 -12.49
N ARG A 150 -10.42 -3.75 -13.10
CA ARG A 150 -10.04 -4.47 -14.34
C ARG A 150 -10.00 -5.98 -14.09
N ASP A 151 -10.58 -6.75 -14.99
CA ASP A 151 -10.65 -8.21 -14.86
C ASP A 151 -9.28 -8.89 -15.00
N PHE A 152 -8.40 -8.35 -15.87
CA PHE A 152 -7.09 -8.92 -16.17
C PHE A 152 -5.99 -8.63 -15.13
N ILE A 153 -6.28 -7.86 -14.07
CA ILE A 153 -5.30 -7.56 -13.01
C ILE A 153 -5.68 -8.36 -11.76
N PRO A 154 -5.14 -9.58 -11.59
CA PRO A 154 -5.39 -10.37 -10.40
C PRO A 154 -4.64 -9.77 -9.20
N TYR A 155 -5.26 -9.88 -8.02
CA TYR A 155 -4.66 -9.42 -6.76
C TYR A 155 -3.32 -10.08 -6.47
N TRP A 156 -3.23 -11.41 -6.62
CA TRP A 156 -1.98 -12.15 -6.36
C TRP A 156 -0.87 -11.69 -7.32
N GLY A 157 -1.19 -11.46 -8.60
CA GLY A 157 -0.22 -10.99 -9.59
C GLY A 157 0.29 -9.59 -9.25
N PHE A 158 -0.60 -8.71 -8.78
CA PHE A 158 -0.20 -7.40 -8.27
C PHE A 158 0.75 -7.49 -7.06
N VAL A 159 0.43 -8.35 -6.08
CA VAL A 159 1.28 -8.55 -4.88
C VAL A 159 2.67 -9.05 -5.29
N VAL A 160 2.76 -10.02 -6.20
CA VAL A 160 4.04 -10.54 -6.71
C VAL A 160 4.84 -9.47 -7.44
N VAL A 161 4.22 -8.72 -8.35
CA VAL A 161 4.92 -7.66 -9.10
C VAL A 161 5.48 -6.61 -8.15
N MET A 162 4.69 -6.14 -7.20
CA MET A 162 5.07 -5.00 -6.35
C MET A 162 6.04 -5.37 -5.23
N ASN A 163 5.96 -6.58 -4.67
CA ASN A 163 6.82 -7.00 -3.57
C ASN A 163 8.04 -7.82 -4.00
N LEU A 164 7.99 -8.49 -5.16
CA LEU A 164 9.10 -9.30 -5.65
C LEU A 164 9.82 -8.63 -6.82
N ILE A 165 9.08 -8.28 -7.89
CA ILE A 165 9.69 -7.76 -9.11
C ILE A 165 10.22 -6.33 -8.92
N MET A 166 9.45 -5.46 -8.26
CA MET A 166 9.82 -4.04 -8.10
C MET A 166 11.14 -3.85 -7.31
N PRO A 167 11.42 -4.56 -6.19
CA PRO A 167 12.73 -4.50 -5.55
C PRO A 167 13.90 -4.91 -6.45
N PHE A 168 13.73 -5.93 -7.31
CA PHE A 168 14.76 -6.30 -8.29
C PHE A 168 15.01 -5.18 -9.31
N VAL A 169 13.94 -4.53 -9.79
CA VAL A 169 14.07 -3.40 -10.71
C VAL A 169 14.79 -2.23 -10.04
N ILE A 170 14.46 -1.87 -8.79
CA ILE A 170 15.15 -0.81 -8.04
C ILE A 170 16.63 -1.14 -7.90
N THR A 171 16.94 -2.38 -7.54
CA THR A 171 18.32 -2.87 -7.41
C THR A 171 19.06 -2.76 -8.74
N PHE A 172 18.45 -3.19 -9.84
CA PHE A 172 19.07 -3.13 -11.17
C PHE A 172 19.32 -1.69 -11.63
N VAL A 173 18.38 -0.77 -11.39
CA VAL A 173 18.57 0.66 -11.67
C VAL A 173 19.69 1.23 -10.81
N MET A 174 19.77 0.87 -9.52
CA MET A 174 20.85 1.28 -8.63
C MET A 174 22.22 0.87 -9.17
N PHE A 175 22.36 -0.40 -9.59
CA PHE A 175 23.58 -0.91 -10.23
C PHE A 175 23.93 -0.14 -11.51
N GLY A 176 22.93 0.15 -12.35
CA GLY A 176 23.10 0.96 -13.56
C GLY A 176 23.64 2.36 -13.26
N VAL A 177 23.06 3.04 -12.27
CA VAL A 177 23.50 4.38 -11.84
C VAL A 177 24.94 4.35 -11.36
N VAL A 178 25.30 3.41 -10.48
CA VAL A 178 26.68 3.25 -9.98
C VAL A 178 27.68 3.01 -11.12
N ARG A 179 27.27 2.27 -12.16
CA ARG A 179 28.14 2.00 -13.30
C ARG A 179 28.44 3.25 -14.15
N ILE A 180 27.53 4.22 -14.15
CA ILE A 180 27.59 5.46 -14.95
C ILE A 180 28.30 6.58 -14.18
N THR A 181 28.05 6.74 -12.88
CA THR A 181 28.56 7.87 -12.08
C THR A 181 30.02 7.74 -11.61
N LYS A 182 30.82 6.85 -12.22
CA LYS A 182 32.11 6.31 -11.73
C LYS A 182 31.91 5.50 -10.44
N PRO A 183 32.84 4.59 -10.03
CA PRO A 183 32.63 3.71 -8.88
C PRO A 183 32.70 4.50 -7.57
N ALA A 184 31.65 5.27 -7.27
CA ALA A 184 31.26 5.51 -5.90
C ALA A 184 31.12 4.11 -5.29
N LYS A 185 32.02 3.78 -4.36
CA LYS A 185 31.90 2.53 -3.60
C LYS A 185 30.45 2.45 -3.14
N MET A 186 29.80 1.30 -3.31
CA MET A 186 28.48 1.03 -2.73
C MET A 186 28.63 1.08 -1.21
N THR A 187 28.60 2.29 -0.66
CA THR A 187 28.58 2.55 0.76
C THR A 187 27.13 2.50 1.23
N ASP A 188 26.93 2.17 2.49
CA ASP A 188 25.59 2.08 3.08
C ASP A 188 24.84 3.42 2.98
N SER A 189 25.58 4.55 3.05
CA SER A 189 25.03 5.89 2.85
C SER A 189 24.50 6.10 1.43
N PHE A 190 25.21 5.63 0.40
CA PHE A 190 24.72 5.71 -0.99
C PHE A 190 23.46 4.87 -1.19
N ILE A 191 23.46 3.62 -0.69
CA ILE A 191 22.32 2.70 -0.80
C ILE A 191 21.09 3.30 -0.09
N ASN A 192 21.25 3.79 1.13
CA ASN A 192 20.17 4.41 1.89
C ASN A 192 19.61 5.66 1.20
N ASN A 193 20.46 6.54 0.69
CA ASN A 193 20.03 7.73 -0.05
C ASN A 193 19.30 7.37 -1.35
N PHE A 194 19.76 6.33 -2.05
CA PHE A 194 19.12 5.86 -3.28
C PHE A 194 17.74 5.24 -3.01
N ILE A 195 17.62 4.38 -2.00
CA ILE A 195 16.35 3.74 -1.61
C ILE A 195 15.35 4.79 -1.13
N ASN A 196 15.75 5.72 -0.27
CA ASN A 196 14.87 6.79 0.20
C ASN A 196 14.48 7.74 -0.94
N GLY A 197 15.43 8.13 -1.80
CA GLY A 197 15.18 8.98 -2.97
C GLY A 197 14.22 8.33 -3.97
N SER A 198 14.42 7.05 -4.28
CA SER A 198 13.51 6.29 -5.15
C SER A 198 12.13 6.10 -4.53
N GLY A 199 12.03 5.91 -3.21
CA GLY A 199 10.77 5.89 -2.47
C GLY A 199 10.00 7.21 -2.57
N ILE A 200 10.67 8.35 -2.42
CA ILE A 200 10.08 9.68 -2.59
C ILE A 200 9.60 9.89 -4.03
N LEU A 201 10.43 9.54 -5.02
CA LEU A 201 10.07 9.67 -6.43
C LEU A 201 8.86 8.81 -6.77
N LEU A 202 8.82 7.57 -6.30
CA LEU A 202 7.68 6.67 -6.48
C LEU A 202 6.41 7.22 -5.81
N LEU A 203 6.53 7.82 -4.62
CA LEU A 203 5.41 8.46 -3.95
C LEU A 203 4.85 9.63 -4.78
N ILE A 204 5.70 10.52 -5.29
CA ILE A 204 5.27 11.64 -6.13
C ILE A 204 4.54 11.14 -7.38
N LEU A 205 5.12 10.15 -8.07
CA LEU A 205 4.49 9.53 -9.24
C LEU A 205 3.15 8.87 -8.87
N SER A 206 3.09 8.15 -7.75
CA SER A 206 1.88 7.49 -7.28
C SER A 206 0.75 8.48 -7.01
N LEU A 207 1.05 9.61 -6.36
CA LEU A 207 0.10 10.67 -6.08
C LEU A 207 -0.42 11.31 -7.37
N ALA A 208 0.48 11.55 -8.33
CA ALA A 208 0.12 12.08 -9.64
C ALA A 208 -0.82 11.12 -10.39
N PHE A 209 -0.48 9.83 -10.49
CA PHE A 209 -1.31 8.82 -11.15
C PHE A 209 -2.65 8.61 -10.46
N PHE A 210 -2.67 8.55 -9.13
CA PHE A 210 -3.88 8.39 -8.33
C PHE A 210 -4.81 9.60 -8.53
N SER A 211 -4.27 10.81 -8.43
CA SER A 211 -5.02 12.05 -8.65
C SER A 211 -5.53 12.18 -10.09
N PHE A 212 -4.71 11.86 -11.09
CA PHE A 212 -5.12 11.87 -12.49
C PHE A 212 -6.26 10.90 -12.77
N THR A 213 -6.18 9.70 -12.20
CA THR A 213 -7.22 8.67 -12.35
C THR A 213 -8.53 9.13 -11.70
N TYR A 214 -8.46 9.74 -10.51
CA TYR A 214 -9.61 10.33 -9.85
C TYR A 214 -10.28 11.41 -10.71
N LEU A 215 -9.50 12.37 -11.21
CA LEU A 215 -10.01 13.45 -12.07
C LEU A 215 -10.64 12.91 -13.35
N LYS A 216 -10.04 11.88 -13.96
CA LYS A 216 -10.58 11.22 -15.15
C LYS A 216 -11.94 10.57 -14.85
N GLN A 217 -12.09 9.92 -13.70
CA GLN A 217 -13.36 9.33 -13.28
C GLN A 217 -14.42 10.40 -13.00
N LEU A 218 -14.07 11.47 -12.29
CA LEU A 218 -14.99 12.59 -12.06
C LEU A 218 -15.49 13.21 -13.36
N LYS A 219 -14.61 13.41 -14.35
CA LYS A 219 -15.00 13.91 -15.69
C LYS A 219 -16.01 12.98 -16.36
N ARG A 220 -15.83 11.66 -16.26
CA ARG A 220 -16.76 10.67 -16.82
C ARG A 220 -18.12 10.70 -16.12
N ILE A 221 -18.14 10.78 -14.80
CA ILE A 221 -19.39 10.87 -14.01
C ILE A 221 -20.17 12.13 -14.38
N LYS A 222 -19.50 13.27 -14.54
CA LYS A 222 -20.13 14.52 -14.97
C LYS A 222 -20.76 14.41 -16.36
N LYS A 223 -20.05 13.83 -17.33
CA LYS A 223 -20.58 13.60 -18.69
C LYS A 223 -21.80 12.68 -18.69
N ALA A 224 -21.78 11.60 -17.91
CA ALA A 224 -22.91 10.67 -17.82
C ALA A 224 -24.16 11.35 -17.22
N LYS A 225 -23.99 12.26 -16.25
CA LYS A 225 -25.10 13.04 -15.68
C LYS A 225 -25.69 14.09 -16.62
N GLN A 226 -24.98 14.49 -17.67
CA GLN A 226 -25.48 15.46 -18.67
C GLN A 226 -26.30 14.79 -19.79
N LEU A 227 -26.22 13.46 -19.89
CA LEU A 227 -26.91 12.65 -20.89
C LEU A 227 -28.25 12.09 -20.39
N HIS A 228 -28.60 12.36 -19.12
CA HIS A 228 -29.83 11.97 -18.44
C HIS A 228 -30.51 13.22 -17.89
#